data_AF-A0A965LN47-F1
#
_entry.id   AF-A0A965LN47-F1
#
_cell.length_a   1.000
_cell.length_b   1.000
_cell.length_c   1.000
_cell.angle_alpha   90.00
_cell.angle_beta   90.00
_cell.angle_gamma   90.00
#
_symmetry.space_group_name_H-M   'P 1'
#
loop_
_entity.id
_entity.type
_entity.pdbx_description
1 polymer ?
#
loop_
_entity_poly.entity_id
_entity_poly.type
_entity_poly.pdbx_seq_one_letter_code
_entity_poly.pdbx_strand_id
1 'polypeptide(L)'
;MKITQLSVNIVKSEISSQAIGIAVSSDGAVAKELGMSRDQLATLGFESKVGQTLVVPTGKAKQVIAVGIGESAKANADVMRLAAAALARAASKVSSLTTTLASVGRGDRVAIAQAVTEGLILATHRYDDLKTDKKA
;
A
#
# COMPACT_ATOMS: atom_id res chain seq x y z
N MET A 1 25.10 6.39 10.96
CA MET A 1 23.87 5.71 10.49
C MET A 1 22.72 6.72 10.55
N LYS A 2 22.28 7.29 9.42
CA LYS A 2 21.05 8.10 9.42
C LYS A 2 19.90 7.12 9.51
N ILE A 3 19.35 6.94 10.70
CA ILE A 3 18.10 6.20 10.87
C ILE A 3 17.03 7.11 10.26
N THR A 4 16.50 6.74 9.09
CA THR A 4 15.32 7.41 8.55
C THR A 4 14.18 7.15 9.52
N GLN A 5 13.84 8.14 10.34
CA GLN A 5 12.78 8.01 11.33
C GLN A 5 11.44 7.88 10.60
N LEU A 6 10.89 6.68 10.53
CA LEU A 6 9.54 6.48 10.00
C LEU A 6 8.55 7.05 11.02
N SER A 7 7.74 8.00 10.57
CA SER A 7 6.62 8.53 11.34
C SER A 7 5.31 7.94 10.82
N VAL A 8 4.54 7.29 11.69
CA VAL A 8 3.24 6.71 11.36
C VAL A 8 2.16 7.49 12.08
N ASN A 9 1.23 8.07 11.31
CA ASN A 9 0.12 8.85 11.84
C ASN A 9 -1.21 8.23 11.41
N ILE A 10 -2.18 8.19 12.31
CA ILE A 10 -3.57 7.82 11.99
C ILE A 10 -4.32 9.12 11.70
N VAL A 11 -4.91 9.22 10.51
CA VAL A 11 -5.61 10.41 10.06
C VAL A 11 -7.03 10.07 9.65
N LYS A 12 -8.00 10.95 9.96
CA LYS A 12 -9.41 10.78 9.55
C LYS A 12 -9.61 11.05 8.06
N SER A 13 -8.78 11.92 7.50
CA SER A 13 -8.69 12.24 6.06
C SER A 13 -7.24 12.48 5.75
N GLU A 14 -6.83 12.21 4.51
CA GLU A 14 -5.48 12.48 4.07
C GLU A 14 -5.11 13.97 4.25
N ILE A 15 -3.89 14.21 4.74
CA ILE A 15 -3.37 15.56 5.01
C ILE A 15 -2.50 16.04 3.84
N SER A 16 -1.45 15.28 3.47
CA SER A 16 -0.61 15.51 2.29
C SER A 16 0.39 14.34 2.14
N SER A 17 0.29 13.53 1.08
CA SER A 17 1.30 12.52 0.75
C SER A 17 1.58 12.46 -0.75
N GLN A 18 2.81 12.06 -1.11
CA GLN A 18 3.22 11.92 -2.51
C GLN A 18 2.58 10.71 -3.19
N ALA A 19 2.21 9.68 -2.42
CA ALA A 19 1.44 8.54 -2.90
C ALA A 19 0.24 8.21 -2.00
N ILE A 20 -0.77 7.57 -2.58
CA ILE A 20 -1.86 6.91 -1.87
C ILE A 20 -2.05 5.47 -2.35
N GLY A 21 -2.04 4.52 -1.42
CA GLY A 21 -2.34 3.12 -1.66
C GLY A 21 -3.77 2.78 -1.27
N ILE A 22 -4.59 2.42 -2.24
CA ILE A 22 -6.01 2.11 -2.06
C ILE A 22 -6.21 0.61 -2.18
N ALA A 23 -6.76 0.00 -1.12
CA ALA A 23 -7.10 -1.41 -1.11
C ALA A 23 -8.23 -1.74 -2.10
N VAL A 24 -8.09 -2.83 -2.83
CA VAL A 24 -9.08 -3.35 -3.78
C VAL A 24 -9.26 -4.85 -3.51
N SER A 25 -10.46 -5.25 -3.09
CA SER A 25 -10.81 -6.67 -2.97
C SER A 25 -11.31 -7.21 -4.31
N SER A 26 -11.31 -8.52 -4.50
CA SER A 26 -11.81 -9.16 -5.73
C SER A 26 -13.34 -9.11 -5.88
N ASP A 27 -14.04 -8.92 -4.77
CA ASP A 27 -15.50 -9.09 -4.61
C ASP A 27 -16.24 -7.81 -4.19
N GLY A 28 -15.50 -6.75 -3.84
CA GLY A 28 -16.06 -5.50 -3.30
C GLY A 28 -16.21 -4.38 -4.32
N ALA A 29 -16.73 -3.24 -3.87
CA ALA A 29 -16.73 -2.03 -4.68
C ALA A 29 -15.30 -1.48 -4.84
N VAL A 30 -14.99 -0.95 -6.03
CA VAL A 30 -13.75 -0.21 -6.26
C VAL A 30 -13.96 1.24 -5.81
N ALA A 31 -13.03 1.76 -5.00
CA ALA A 31 -13.12 3.11 -4.46
C ALA A 31 -13.06 4.17 -5.59
N LYS A 32 -13.90 5.21 -5.51
CA LYS A 32 -13.99 6.25 -6.56
C LYS A 32 -12.68 7.03 -6.71
N GLU A 33 -11.92 7.11 -5.64
CA GLU A 33 -10.62 7.78 -5.54
C GLU A 33 -9.56 7.14 -6.45
N LEU A 34 -9.74 5.88 -6.86
CA LEU A 34 -8.88 5.24 -7.86
C LEU A 34 -9.06 5.84 -9.26
N GLY A 35 -10.22 6.43 -9.57
CA GLY A 35 -10.51 6.99 -10.88
C GLY A 35 -10.63 5.95 -12.01
N MET A 36 -10.68 4.66 -11.68
CA MET A 36 -10.85 3.55 -12.63
C MET A 36 -11.90 2.55 -12.13
N SER A 37 -12.63 1.95 -13.06
CA SER A 37 -13.54 0.84 -12.79
C SER A 37 -12.77 -0.49 -12.64
N ARG A 38 -13.46 -1.51 -12.10
CA ARG A 38 -12.90 -2.87 -12.02
C ARG A 38 -12.48 -3.41 -13.38
N ASP A 39 -13.28 -3.19 -14.42
CA ASP A 39 -12.99 -3.68 -15.77
C ASP A 39 -11.78 -2.98 -16.40
N GLN A 40 -11.60 -1.69 -16.13
CA GLN A 40 -10.42 -0.94 -16.55
C GLN A 40 -9.16 -1.45 -15.86
N LEU A 41 -9.23 -1.72 -14.55
CA LEU A 41 -8.14 -2.33 -13.80
C LEU A 41 -7.80 -3.73 -14.35
N ALA A 42 -8.82 -4.56 -14.63
CA ALA A 42 -8.63 -5.90 -15.20
C ALA A 42 -7.98 -5.85 -16.60
N THR A 43 -8.36 -4.87 -17.44
CA THR A 43 -7.73 -4.63 -18.74
C THR A 43 -6.23 -4.30 -18.62
N LEU A 44 -5.82 -3.69 -17.51
CA LEU A 44 -4.42 -3.41 -17.17
C LEU A 44 -3.74 -4.59 -16.44
N GLY A 45 -4.39 -5.76 -16.39
CA GLY A 45 -3.90 -6.97 -15.73
C GLY A 45 -4.03 -6.97 -14.21
N PHE A 46 -4.76 -6.03 -13.61
CA PHE A 46 -4.99 -5.98 -12.18
C PHE A 46 -6.26 -6.77 -11.79
N GLU A 47 -6.06 -7.94 -11.18
CA GLU A 47 -7.13 -8.88 -10.78
C GLU A 47 -7.41 -8.84 -9.27
N SER A 48 -6.84 -7.86 -8.55
CA SER A 48 -6.97 -7.72 -7.10
C SER A 48 -6.40 -8.89 -6.28
N LYS A 49 -5.43 -9.64 -6.84
CA LYS A 49 -4.73 -10.71 -6.10
C LYS A 49 -3.98 -10.13 -4.90
N VAL A 50 -3.85 -10.91 -3.82
CA VAL A 50 -3.12 -10.47 -2.62
C VAL A 50 -1.69 -10.05 -2.99
N GLY A 51 -1.33 -8.82 -2.63
CA GLY A 51 0.01 -8.28 -2.91
C GLY A 51 0.23 -7.83 -4.35
N GLN A 52 -0.80 -7.84 -5.20
CA GLN A 52 -0.75 -7.22 -6.52
C GLN A 52 -0.85 -5.70 -6.38
N THR A 53 -0.06 -4.96 -7.15
CA THR A 53 -0.15 -3.49 -7.19
C THR A 53 -0.22 -2.97 -8.60
N LEU A 54 -0.99 -1.91 -8.82
CA LEU A 54 -1.00 -1.16 -10.07
C LEU A 54 -0.90 0.33 -9.78
N VAL A 55 0.08 1.00 -10.36
CA VAL A 55 0.16 2.46 -10.35
C VAL A 55 -0.84 3.00 -11.38
N VAL A 56 -1.84 3.73 -10.90
CA VAL A 56 -2.92 4.26 -11.73
C VAL A 56 -2.48 5.60 -12.35
N PRO A 57 -2.51 5.74 -13.69
CA PRO A 57 -2.25 7.02 -14.34
C PRO A 57 -3.44 7.96 -14.14
N THR A 58 -3.36 8.85 -13.15
CA THR A 58 -4.46 9.79 -12.83
C THR A 58 -4.27 11.18 -13.42
N GLY A 59 -3.12 11.45 -14.06
CA GLY A 59 -2.73 12.79 -14.53
C GLY A 59 -2.46 13.80 -13.42
N LYS A 60 -2.53 13.39 -12.15
CA LYS A 60 -2.24 14.21 -10.97
C LYS A 60 -0.78 14.07 -10.57
N ALA A 61 -0.25 15.09 -9.88
CA ALA A 61 1.11 15.05 -9.32
C ALA A 61 1.31 13.93 -8.27
N LYS A 62 0.21 13.45 -7.68
CA LYS A 62 0.21 12.43 -6.65
C LYS A 62 0.03 11.04 -7.24
N GLN A 63 0.89 10.10 -6.84
CA GLN A 63 0.82 8.71 -7.28
C GLN A 63 -0.38 8.02 -6.61
N VAL A 64 -1.25 7.41 -7.41
CA VAL A 64 -2.36 6.58 -6.92
C VAL A 64 -2.01 5.12 -7.21
N ILE A 65 -2.11 4.26 -6.21
CA ILE A 65 -1.72 2.85 -6.31
C ILE A 65 -2.89 1.97 -5.88
N ALA A 66 -3.41 1.14 -6.78
CA ALA A 66 -4.32 0.07 -6.44
C ALA A 66 -3.55 -1.07 -5.77
N VAL A 67 -4.06 -1.60 -4.66
CA VAL A 67 -3.43 -2.68 -3.89
C VAL A 67 -4.42 -3.82 -3.73
N GLY A 68 -4.12 -4.97 -4.33
CA GLY A 68 -4.96 -6.15 -4.29
C GLY A 68 -4.90 -6.83 -2.91
N ILE A 69 -6.07 -7.10 -2.34
CA ILE A 69 -6.22 -7.78 -1.05
C ILE A 69 -6.95 -9.13 -1.14
N GLY A 70 -7.25 -9.61 -2.36
CA GLY A 70 -8.01 -10.83 -2.58
C GLY A 70 -9.48 -10.70 -2.15
N GLU A 71 -10.10 -11.79 -1.77
CA GLU A 71 -11.49 -11.81 -1.27
C GLU A 71 -11.61 -11.01 0.03
N SER A 72 -12.60 -10.12 0.12
CA SER A 72 -12.81 -9.27 1.30
C SER A 72 -12.95 -10.09 2.60
N ALA A 73 -13.60 -11.25 2.53
CA ALA A 73 -13.80 -12.15 3.67
C ALA A 73 -12.48 -12.74 4.22
N LYS A 74 -11.42 -12.83 3.39
CA LYS A 74 -10.13 -13.41 3.75
C LYS A 74 -9.06 -12.36 4.08
N ALA A 75 -9.40 -11.08 4.08
CA ALA A 75 -8.50 -9.95 4.30
C ALA A 75 -8.03 -9.80 5.77
N ASN A 76 -7.38 -10.84 6.31
CA ASN A 76 -6.86 -10.88 7.68
C ASN A 76 -5.51 -10.14 7.82
N ALA A 77 -4.92 -10.19 9.02
CA ALA A 77 -3.64 -9.51 9.32
C ALA A 77 -2.48 -9.92 8.40
N ASP A 78 -2.36 -11.21 8.05
CA ASP A 78 -1.28 -11.68 7.18
C ASP A 78 -1.44 -11.16 5.75
N VAL A 79 -2.68 -11.16 5.23
CA VAL A 79 -3.01 -10.56 3.94
C VAL A 79 -2.70 -9.06 3.94
N MET A 80 -3.06 -8.34 5.01
CA MET A 80 -2.76 -6.91 5.12
C MET A 80 -1.25 -6.63 5.18
N ARG A 81 -0.48 -7.45 5.89
CA ARG A 81 1.00 -7.33 5.94
C ARG A 81 1.62 -7.52 4.56
N LEU A 82 1.17 -8.52 3.82
CA LEU A 82 1.66 -8.78 2.46
C LEU A 82 1.26 -7.66 1.47
N ALA A 83 0.01 -7.19 1.55
CA ALA A 83 -0.48 -6.07 0.73
C ALA A 83 0.29 -4.77 1.04
N ALA A 84 0.54 -4.49 2.31
CA ALA A 84 1.33 -3.34 2.75
C ALA A 84 2.78 -3.41 2.25
N ALA A 85 3.40 -4.59 2.32
CA ALA A 85 4.74 -4.81 1.78
C ALA A 85 4.83 -4.57 0.26
N ALA A 86 3.81 -5.02 -0.49
CA ALA A 86 3.73 -4.78 -1.92
C ALA A 86 3.55 -3.28 -2.24
N LEU A 87 2.67 -2.60 -1.51
CA LEU A 87 2.48 -1.17 -1.61
C LEU A 87 3.79 -0.40 -1.36
N ALA A 88 4.54 -0.75 -0.32
CA ALA A 88 5.80 -0.10 0.01
C ALA A 88 6.81 -0.17 -1.16
N ARG A 89 6.90 -1.33 -1.81
CA ARG A 89 7.77 -1.53 -2.98
C ARG A 89 7.29 -0.70 -4.19
N ALA A 90 5.98 -0.68 -4.44
CA ALA A 90 5.38 0.12 -5.51
C ALA A 90 5.57 1.64 -5.30
N ALA A 91 5.61 2.07 -4.04
CA ALA A 91 5.83 3.46 -3.63
C ALA A 91 7.31 3.80 -3.35
N SER A 92 8.28 2.94 -3.73
CA SER A 92 9.71 3.09 -3.39
C SER A 92 10.38 4.37 -3.91
N LYS A 93 9.72 5.15 -4.76
CA LYS A 93 10.22 6.41 -5.34
C LYS A 93 9.69 7.66 -4.65
N VAL A 94 8.80 7.51 -3.67
CA VAL A 94 8.24 8.64 -2.92
C VAL A 94 8.67 8.61 -1.46
N SER A 95 8.69 9.78 -0.82
CA SER A 95 9.08 9.90 0.59
C SER A 95 7.91 9.92 1.57
N SER A 96 6.66 9.99 1.08
CA SER A 96 5.46 9.96 1.91
C SER A 96 4.31 9.22 1.24
N LEU A 97 3.60 8.40 2.03
CA LEU A 97 2.55 7.50 1.58
C LEU A 97 1.39 7.47 2.58
N THR A 98 0.16 7.51 2.08
CA THR A 98 -1.07 7.26 2.84
C THR A 98 -1.71 5.96 2.34
N THR A 99 -2.39 5.19 3.19
CA THR A 99 -3.08 3.96 2.75
C THR A 99 -4.39 3.68 3.46
N THR A 100 -5.32 3.04 2.75
CA THR A 100 -6.62 2.58 3.28
C THR A 100 -6.57 1.15 3.84
N LEU A 101 -5.46 0.42 3.71
CA LEU A 101 -5.36 -1.01 4.09
C LEU A 101 -5.83 -1.28 5.53
N ALA A 102 -5.41 -0.46 6.49
CA ALA A 102 -5.78 -0.64 7.89
C ALA A 102 -7.28 -0.45 8.17
N SER A 103 -8.00 0.26 7.31
CA SER A 103 -9.45 0.49 7.46
C SER A 103 -10.33 -0.63 6.90
N VAL A 104 -9.78 -1.50 6.04
CA VAL A 104 -10.54 -2.55 5.34
C VAL A 104 -10.18 -3.97 5.78
N GLY A 105 -9.09 -4.15 6.52
CA GLY A 105 -8.71 -5.45 7.08
C GLY A 105 -9.77 -5.98 8.05
N ARG A 106 -9.97 -7.30 8.07
CA ARG A 106 -10.93 -7.99 8.94
C ARG A 106 -10.27 -8.58 10.16
N GLY A 107 -10.93 -8.43 11.30
CA GLY A 107 -10.48 -8.93 12.60
C GLY A 107 -10.24 -7.79 13.57
N ASP A 108 -9.35 -8.02 14.53
CA ASP A 108 -8.98 -7.02 15.51
C ASP A 108 -8.26 -5.82 14.86
N ARG A 109 -8.73 -4.61 15.13
CA ARG A 109 -8.22 -3.38 14.48
C ARG A 109 -6.78 -3.08 14.85
N VAL A 110 -6.37 -3.40 16.08
CA VAL A 110 -4.98 -3.17 16.55
C VAL A 110 -4.04 -4.10 15.79
N ALA A 111 -4.38 -5.39 15.70
CA ALA A 111 -3.62 -6.38 14.95
C ALA A 111 -3.51 -6.02 13.45
N ILE A 112 -4.60 -5.54 12.83
CA ILE A 112 -4.58 -5.08 11.44
C ILE A 112 -3.66 -3.86 11.26
N ALA A 113 -3.79 -2.84 12.10
CA ALA A 113 -2.95 -1.65 12.02
C ALA A 113 -1.47 -2.00 12.19
N GLN A 114 -1.15 -2.84 13.19
CA GLN A 114 0.20 -3.35 13.41
C GLN A 114 0.73 -4.09 12.18
N ALA A 115 -0.05 -5.00 11.60
CA ALA A 115 0.36 -5.78 10.44
C ALA A 115 0.65 -4.91 9.20
N VAL A 116 -0.17 -3.87 8.96
CA VAL A 116 0.08 -2.90 7.88
C VAL A 116 1.38 -2.13 8.13
N THR A 117 1.58 -1.62 9.35
CA THR A 117 2.79 -0.88 9.70
C THR A 117 4.05 -1.74 9.58
N GLU A 118 4.03 -2.98 10.10
CA GLU A 118 5.13 -3.94 9.95
C GLU A 118 5.43 -4.23 8.49
N GLY A 119 4.40 -4.48 7.67
CA GLY A 119 4.56 -4.75 6.24
C GLY A 119 5.25 -3.60 5.50
N LEU A 120 4.88 -2.35 5.81
CA LEU A 120 5.52 -1.16 5.24
C LEU A 120 6.99 -1.03 5.67
N ILE A 121 7.28 -1.19 6.96
CA ILE A 121 8.64 -1.06 7.51
C ILE A 121 9.56 -2.15 6.96
N LEU A 122 9.15 -3.41 7.07
CA LEU A 122 10.00 -4.55 6.71
C LEU A 122 10.31 -4.56 5.21
N ALA A 123 9.34 -4.17 4.36
CA ALA A 123 9.54 -4.15 2.92
C ALA A 123 10.46 -3.02 2.42
N THR A 124 10.68 -1.99 3.23
CA THR A 124 11.57 -0.87 2.91
C THR A 124 12.94 -0.99 3.57
N HIS A 125 13.12 -1.97 4.45
CA HIS A 125 14.40 -2.22 5.10
C HIS A 125 15.49 -2.58 4.08
N ARG A 126 16.64 -1.94 4.21
CA ARG A 126 17.84 -2.22 3.43
C ARG A 126 19.05 -2.24 4.35
N TYR A 127 19.85 -3.29 4.25
CA TYR A 127 21.16 -3.36 4.85
C TYR A 127 22.21 -3.14 3.76
N ASP A 128 22.87 -1.98 3.79
CA ASP A 128 23.89 -1.59 2.80
C ASP A 128 25.22 -1.17 3.43
N ASP A 129 25.42 -1.42 4.73
CA ASP A 129 26.62 -1.05 5.47
C ASP A 129 27.91 -1.63 4.87
N LEU A 130 27.82 -2.79 4.20
CA LEU A 130 28.95 -3.47 3.55
C LEU A 130 29.08 -3.16 2.05
N LYS A 131 28.26 -2.26 1.49
CA LYS A 131 28.35 -1.90 0.07
C LYS A 131 29.27 -0.71 -0.15
N THR A 132 30.17 -0.86 -1.13
CA THR A 132 31.04 0.21 -1.62
C THR A 132 30.30 1.20 -2.52
N ASP A 133 29.22 0.77 -3.19
CA ASP A 133 28.31 1.62 -3.98
C ASP A 133 27.08 2.06 -3.16
N LYS A 134 27.25 3.00 -2.22
CA LYS A 134 26.10 3.49 -1.45
C LYS A 134 25.11 4.21 -2.37
N LYS A 135 23.95 3.57 -2.62
CA LYS A 135 22.80 4.21 -3.26
C LYS A 135 22.02 4.95 -2.17
N ALA A 136 22.02 6.27 -2.26
CA ALA A 136 21.23 7.17 -1.42
C ALA A 136 19.72 6.93 -1.59
#